data_AF-A0A7S0GNF3-F1
#
_entry.id   AF-A0A7S0GNF3-F1
#
_cell.length_a   1.000
_cell.length_b   1.000
_cell.length_c   1.000
_cell.angle_alpha   90.00
_cell.angle_beta   90.00
_cell.angle_gamma   90.00
#
_symmetry.space_group_name_H-M   'P 1'
#
loop_
_entity.id
_entity.type
_entity.pdbx_description
1 polymer ?
#
loop_
_entity_poly.entity_id
_entity_poly.type
_entity_poly.pdbx_seq_one_letter_code
_entity_poly.pdbx_strand_id
1 'polypeptide(L)'
;PFAKLARLDAPIGAHLLMWPCFWSAALAADAGAAPDLKHLALFAVGSVLLRGAGCTVNDLWDRDIDKKVARTRTRPIASGAVSPLAASAFLGAQLVAGLGVLLQFDDFTRALGASSLVMVGAYPLMKRVTNWPQAFLGLTINWGALVGWAAAKGSLEPTVVLPLYLSGAAWTVVYDTVYAHQDKKDDVAAGVRSTALHFGEDTKEYLGAFGGLAVAGLVGAGVGAGVRGGVDGCVDVASVARLFSLPVPSPPDSEFGSRDVFVEAEGSPTGIDPDDHVTGHRRHRGASWKYARVR
;
A
#
# COMPACT_ATOMS: atom_id res chain seq x y z
N PRO A 1 -1.19 -23.68 4.40
CA PRO A 1 -2.15 -22.61 4.82
C PRO A 1 -1.45 -21.40 5.47
N PHE A 2 -0.50 -21.61 6.40
CA PHE A 2 0.23 -20.51 7.07
C PHE A 2 1.12 -19.69 6.11
N ALA A 3 1.76 -20.31 5.13
CA ALA A 3 2.50 -19.58 4.08
C ALA A 3 1.60 -18.59 3.33
N LYS A 4 0.38 -19.01 2.97
CA LYS A 4 -0.64 -18.15 2.35
C LYS A 4 -1.15 -17.07 3.29
N LEU A 5 -1.26 -17.37 4.59
CA LEU A 5 -1.65 -16.40 5.63
C LEU A 5 -0.60 -15.28 5.76
N ALA A 6 0.68 -15.65 5.72
CA ALA A 6 1.81 -14.72 5.70
C ALA A 6 2.08 -14.08 4.33
N ARG A 7 1.25 -14.37 3.31
CA ARG A 7 1.40 -13.89 1.92
C ARG A 7 2.76 -14.22 1.28
N LEU A 8 3.32 -15.39 1.59
CA LEU A 8 4.55 -15.85 0.92
C LEU A 8 4.35 -16.14 -0.58
N ASP A 9 3.11 -16.40 -0.98
CA ASP A 9 2.68 -16.53 -2.38
C ASP A 9 2.59 -15.18 -3.12
N ALA A 10 2.53 -14.06 -2.40
CA ALA A 10 2.46 -12.71 -2.94
C ALA A 10 3.50 -11.80 -2.27
N PRO A 11 4.80 -12.01 -2.53
CA PRO A 11 5.88 -11.47 -1.71
C PRO A 11 6.14 -9.98 -1.93
N ILE A 12 5.44 -9.32 -2.86
CA ILE A 12 5.65 -7.90 -3.19
C ILE A 12 5.64 -7.00 -1.94
N GLY A 13 4.76 -7.27 -0.98
CA GLY A 13 4.69 -6.50 0.26
C GLY A 13 5.92 -6.66 1.16
N ALA A 14 6.60 -7.81 1.13
CA ALA A 14 7.86 -8.01 1.86
C ALA A 14 9.02 -7.29 1.15
N HIS A 15 9.04 -7.31 -0.19
CA HIS A 15 10.04 -6.58 -0.97
C HIS A 15 9.97 -5.07 -0.74
N LEU A 16 8.76 -4.51 -0.63
CA LEU A 16 8.56 -3.08 -0.35
C LEU A 16 9.12 -2.65 1.02
N LEU A 17 9.15 -3.53 2.01
CA LEU A 17 9.79 -3.28 3.31
C LEU A 17 11.31 -3.50 3.25
N MET A 18 11.76 -4.44 2.42
CA MET A 18 13.16 -4.86 2.33
C MET A 18 14.04 -3.88 1.55
N TRP A 19 13.58 -3.42 0.39
CA TRP A 19 14.39 -2.59 -0.51
C TRP A 19 14.88 -1.28 0.12
N PRO A 20 14.07 -0.53 0.89
CA PRO A 20 14.55 0.66 1.59
C PRO A 20 15.72 0.37 2.54
N CYS A 21 15.70 -0.77 3.25
CA CYS A 21 16.82 -1.20 4.08
C CYS A 21 18.07 -1.47 3.25
N PHE A 22 17.92 -2.16 2.11
CA PHE A 22 19.04 -2.53 1.24
C PHE A 22 19.69 -1.32 0.59
N TRP A 23 18.90 -0.40 0.04
CA TRP A 23 19.42 0.84 -0.56
C TRP A 23 20.17 1.66 0.46
N SER A 24 19.61 1.79 1.67
CA SER A 24 20.26 2.54 2.73
C SER A 24 21.53 1.86 3.25
N ALA A 25 21.54 0.52 3.37
CA ALA A 25 22.74 -0.22 3.76
C ALA A 25 23.84 -0.12 2.70
N ALA A 26 23.48 -0.04 1.42
CA ALA A 26 24.42 0.19 0.34
C ALA A 26 25.02 1.60 0.36
N LEU A 27 24.22 2.63 0.63
CA LEU A 27 24.73 4.00 0.80
C LEU A 27 25.59 4.16 2.07
N ALA A 28 25.35 3.34 3.10
CA ALA A 28 26.16 3.34 4.32
C ALA A 28 27.46 2.54 4.18
N ALA A 29 27.60 1.68 3.17
CA ALA A 29 28.82 0.92 2.96
C ALA A 29 29.98 1.86 2.59
N ASP A 30 31.18 1.52 3.05
CA ASP A 30 32.37 2.30 2.72
C ASP A 30 32.65 2.20 1.21
N ALA A 31 33.31 3.20 0.63
CA ALA A 31 33.57 3.25 -0.79
C ALA A 31 34.33 2.01 -1.28
N GLY A 32 33.76 1.29 -2.25
CA GLY A 32 34.33 0.05 -2.79
C GLY A 32 34.05 -1.20 -1.95
N ALA A 33 33.35 -1.09 -0.83
CA ALA A 33 32.90 -2.22 -0.02
C ALA A 33 31.46 -2.62 -0.36
N ALA A 34 31.17 -3.91 -0.21
CA ALA A 34 29.80 -4.41 -0.24
C ALA A 34 29.09 -4.10 1.10
N PRO A 35 27.76 -3.96 1.11
CA PRO A 35 27.00 -3.88 2.35
C PRO A 35 27.18 -5.17 3.19
N ASP A 36 27.11 -5.03 4.51
CA ASP A 36 27.20 -6.16 5.43
C ASP A 36 26.13 -7.22 5.11
N LEU A 37 26.58 -8.42 4.72
CA LEU A 37 25.71 -9.53 4.32
C LEU A 37 24.80 -10.03 5.45
N LYS A 38 25.26 -9.95 6.71
CA LYS A 38 24.44 -10.29 7.88
C LYS A 38 23.29 -9.28 8.00
N HIS A 39 23.56 -7.98 7.85
CA HIS A 39 22.49 -6.98 7.87
C HIS A 39 21.49 -7.18 6.73
N LEU A 40 21.95 -7.42 5.50
CA LEU A 40 21.05 -7.72 4.37
C LEU A 40 20.18 -8.96 4.65
N ALA A 41 20.75 -10.04 5.19
CA ALA A 41 19.99 -11.23 5.55
C ALA A 41 18.95 -10.93 6.65
N LEU A 42 19.33 -10.18 7.69
CA LEU A 42 18.43 -9.79 8.77
C LEU A 42 17.27 -8.92 8.26
N PHE A 43 17.53 -7.96 7.35
CA PHE A 43 16.49 -7.14 6.75
C PHE A 43 15.55 -7.95 5.86
N ALA A 44 16.06 -8.91 5.08
CA ALA A 44 15.22 -9.78 4.26
C ALA A 44 14.28 -10.63 5.13
N VAL A 45 14.85 -11.31 6.15
CA VAL A 45 14.06 -12.13 7.09
C VAL A 45 13.08 -11.27 7.88
N GLY A 46 13.53 -10.14 8.42
CA GLY A 46 12.70 -9.19 9.16
C GLY A 46 11.53 -8.67 8.33
N SER A 47 11.75 -8.35 7.05
CA SER A 47 10.70 -7.86 6.15
C SER A 47 9.63 -8.92 5.86
N VAL A 48 10.04 -10.18 5.66
CA VAL A 48 9.12 -11.31 5.50
C VAL A 48 8.29 -11.52 6.77
N LEU A 49 8.94 -11.51 7.93
CA LEU A 49 8.28 -11.69 9.23
C LEU A 49 7.29 -10.55 9.53
N LEU A 50 7.71 -9.29 9.37
CA LEU A 50 6.88 -8.12 9.64
C LEU A 50 5.69 -8.05 8.69
N ARG A 51 5.89 -8.28 7.40
CA ARG A 51 4.79 -8.37 6.43
C ARG A 51 3.83 -9.50 6.79
N GLY A 52 4.36 -10.68 7.09
CA GLY A 52 3.57 -11.84 7.45
C GLY A 52 2.74 -11.62 8.73
N ALA A 53 3.31 -10.97 9.73
CA ALA A 53 2.63 -10.61 10.97
C ALA A 53 1.50 -9.62 10.70
N GLY A 54 1.77 -8.55 9.94
CA GLY A 54 0.75 -7.58 9.53
C GLY A 54 -0.41 -8.22 8.75
N CYS A 55 -0.12 -9.14 7.82
CA CYS A 55 -1.17 -9.89 7.11
C CYS A 55 -1.98 -10.80 8.04
N THR A 56 -1.34 -11.42 9.03
CA THR A 56 -2.03 -12.27 10.01
C THR A 56 -2.96 -11.45 10.91
N VAL A 57 -2.51 -10.27 11.36
CA VAL A 57 -3.34 -9.33 12.13
C VAL A 57 -4.54 -8.87 11.32
N ASN A 58 -4.33 -8.48 10.06
CA ASN A 58 -5.42 -8.05 9.18
C ASN A 58 -6.46 -9.18 8.97
N ASP A 59 -6.01 -10.39 8.62
CA ASP A 59 -6.92 -11.53 8.41
C ASP A 59 -7.63 -11.95 9.72
N LEU A 60 -7.04 -11.71 10.91
CA LEU A 60 -7.68 -11.93 12.21
C LEU A 60 -8.81 -10.92 12.47
N TRP A 61 -8.57 -9.63 12.21
CA TRP A 61 -9.55 -8.56 12.41
C TRP A 61 -10.68 -8.59 11.37
N ASP A 62 -10.35 -8.89 10.12
CA ASP A 62 -11.31 -8.83 9.01
C ASP A 62 -12.01 -10.17 8.73
N ARG A 63 -11.76 -11.21 9.53
CA ARG A 63 -12.21 -12.59 9.28
C ARG A 63 -13.70 -12.74 8.91
N ASP A 64 -14.58 -11.95 9.52
CA ASP A 64 -16.04 -12.06 9.35
C ASP A 64 -16.55 -11.21 8.18
N ILE A 65 -15.78 -10.19 7.80
CA ILE A 65 -15.99 -9.38 6.60
C ILE A 65 -15.47 -10.17 5.39
N ASP A 66 -14.27 -10.73 5.49
CA ASP A 66 -13.60 -11.45 4.42
C ASP A 66 -14.41 -12.66 3.94
N LYS A 67 -15.15 -13.34 4.82
CA LYS A 67 -16.09 -14.41 4.45
C LYS A 67 -17.16 -13.98 3.45
N LYS A 68 -17.54 -12.71 3.45
CA LYS A 68 -18.64 -12.15 2.65
C LYS A 68 -18.15 -11.57 1.31
N VAL A 69 -16.84 -11.43 1.13
CA VAL A 69 -16.24 -10.78 -0.06
C VAL A 69 -15.66 -11.84 -1.00
N ALA A 70 -16.11 -11.84 -2.26
CA ALA A 70 -15.73 -12.86 -3.24
C ALA A 70 -14.20 -13.05 -3.41
N ARG A 71 -13.45 -11.94 -3.33
CA ARG A 71 -11.99 -11.91 -3.43
C ARG A 71 -11.28 -12.49 -2.20
N THR A 72 -11.82 -12.29 -1.00
CA THR A 72 -11.11 -12.61 0.25
C THR A 72 -11.71 -13.77 1.03
N ARG A 73 -12.86 -14.33 0.61
CA ARG A 73 -13.49 -15.53 1.21
C ARG A 73 -12.59 -16.76 1.24
N THR A 74 -11.57 -16.83 0.37
CA THR A 74 -10.61 -17.95 0.30
C THR A 74 -9.35 -17.73 1.14
N ARG A 75 -9.29 -16.65 1.92
CA ARG A 75 -8.20 -16.40 2.88
C ARG A 75 -8.22 -17.46 3.98
N PRO A 76 -7.06 -17.88 4.53
CA PRO A 76 -6.99 -19.04 5.40
C PRO A 76 -7.85 -18.98 6.66
N ILE A 77 -8.00 -17.81 7.29
CA ILE A 77 -8.85 -17.64 8.48
C ILE A 77 -10.33 -17.57 8.08
N ALA A 78 -10.65 -16.81 7.03
CA ALA A 78 -12.02 -16.64 6.53
C ALA A 78 -12.64 -17.97 6.07
N SER A 79 -11.87 -18.80 5.36
CA SER A 79 -12.31 -20.12 4.88
C SER A 79 -12.34 -21.21 5.96
N GLY A 80 -11.86 -20.92 7.17
CA GLY A 80 -11.73 -21.90 8.25
C GLY A 80 -10.53 -22.85 8.11
N ALA A 81 -9.67 -22.69 7.09
CA ALA A 81 -8.47 -23.51 6.91
C ALA A 81 -7.42 -23.30 8.02
N VAL A 82 -7.49 -22.19 8.75
CA VAL A 82 -6.70 -21.90 9.95
C VAL A 82 -7.63 -21.35 11.02
N SER A 83 -7.61 -21.93 12.22
CA SER A 83 -8.40 -21.42 13.35
C SER A 83 -7.83 -20.09 13.87
N PRO A 84 -8.66 -19.19 14.45
CA PRO A 84 -8.17 -17.94 15.03
C PRO A 84 -7.10 -18.14 16.11
N LEU A 85 -7.22 -19.20 16.92
CA LEU A 85 -6.22 -19.56 17.92
C LEU A 85 -4.89 -19.96 17.29
N ALA A 86 -4.92 -20.79 16.24
CA ALA A 86 -3.72 -21.19 15.51
C ALA A 86 -3.06 -20.01 14.78
N ALA A 87 -3.87 -19.10 14.21
CA ALA A 87 -3.39 -17.85 13.62
C ALA A 87 -2.74 -16.93 14.67
N SER A 88 -3.31 -16.86 15.88
CA SER A 88 -2.73 -16.08 16.98
C SER A 88 -1.41 -16.66 17.48
N ALA A 89 -1.29 -17.99 17.58
CA ALA A 89 -0.04 -18.66 17.90
C ALA A 89 1.03 -18.43 16.81
N PHE A 90 0.63 -18.49 15.54
CA PHE A 90 1.50 -18.19 14.40
C PHE A 90 1.98 -16.73 14.41
N LEU A 91 1.07 -15.78 14.69
CA LEU A 91 1.44 -14.38 14.90
C LEU A 91 2.46 -14.23 16.03
N GLY A 92 2.23 -14.89 17.17
CA GLY A 92 3.19 -14.92 18.28
C GLY A 92 4.56 -15.42 17.85
N ALA A 93 4.63 -16.50 17.07
CA ALA A 93 5.89 -17.01 16.52
C ALA A 93 6.57 -16.01 15.56
N GLN A 94 5.82 -15.32 14.70
CA GLN A 94 6.34 -14.29 13.81
C GLN A 94 6.91 -13.10 14.59
N LEU A 95 6.23 -12.66 15.65
CA LEU A 95 6.66 -11.55 16.50
C LEU A 95 7.90 -11.92 17.33
N VAL A 96 7.97 -13.13 17.88
CA VAL A 96 9.15 -13.63 18.60
C VAL A 96 10.34 -13.76 17.67
N ALA A 97 10.15 -14.30 16.46
CA ALA A 97 11.21 -14.36 15.46
C ALA A 97 11.66 -12.95 15.01
N GLY A 98 10.71 -12.02 14.82
CA GLY A 98 10.98 -10.63 14.48
C GLY A 98 11.74 -9.89 15.57
N LEU A 99 11.40 -10.13 16.84
CA LEU A 99 12.17 -9.65 17.99
C LEU A 99 13.58 -10.24 17.99
N GLY A 100 13.71 -11.54 17.70
CA GLY A 100 15.01 -12.20 17.54
C GLY A 100 15.89 -11.53 16.47
N VAL A 101 15.31 -11.11 15.34
CA VAL A 101 16.02 -10.31 14.32
C VAL A 101 16.41 -8.94 14.87
N LEU A 102 15.48 -8.23 15.52
CA LEU A 102 15.73 -6.89 16.04
C LEU A 102 16.85 -6.87 17.10
N LEU A 103 16.92 -7.90 17.94
CA LEU A 103 17.94 -8.04 18.99
C LEU A 103 19.37 -8.24 18.46
N GLN A 104 19.54 -8.51 17.16
CA GLN A 104 20.86 -8.68 16.54
C GLN A 104 21.55 -7.37 16.15
N PHE A 105 20.86 -6.24 16.28
CA PHE A 105 21.39 -4.90 15.99
C PHE A 105 21.89 -4.18 17.24
N ASP A 106 22.53 -3.02 17.09
CA ASP A 106 22.92 -2.14 18.19
C ASP A 106 21.69 -1.48 18.88
N ASP A 107 21.91 -0.84 20.04
CA ASP A 107 20.83 -0.24 20.85
C ASP A 107 20.07 0.86 20.10
N PHE A 108 20.78 1.67 19.30
CA PHE A 108 20.17 2.77 18.55
C PHE A 108 19.26 2.21 17.45
N THR A 109 19.76 1.26 16.66
CA THR A 109 18.98 0.60 15.61
C THR A 109 17.79 -0.18 16.18
N ARG A 110 17.94 -0.81 17.35
CA ARG A 110 16.85 -1.48 18.07
C ARG A 110 15.74 -0.50 18.43
N ALA A 111 16.07 0.62 19.06
CA ALA A 111 15.11 1.64 19.44
C ALA A 111 14.41 2.25 18.21
N LEU A 112 15.18 2.56 17.17
CA LEU A 112 14.68 3.11 15.91
C LEU A 112 13.74 2.12 15.19
N GLY A 113 14.13 0.85 15.11
CA GLY A 113 13.29 -0.22 14.54
C GLY A 113 12.01 -0.42 15.32
N ALA A 114 12.08 -0.46 16.65
CA ALA A 114 10.89 -0.57 17.52
C ALA A 114 9.93 0.62 17.36
N SER A 115 10.46 1.83 17.18
CA SER A 115 9.63 3.03 16.99
C SER A 115 8.75 2.98 15.74
N SER A 116 9.12 2.20 14.72
CA SER A 116 8.30 1.98 13.51
C SER A 116 6.93 1.37 13.82
N LEU A 117 6.79 0.63 14.93
CA LEU A 117 5.53 0.02 15.35
C LEU A 117 4.44 1.05 15.62
N VAL A 118 4.82 2.28 15.99
CA VAL A 118 3.88 3.40 16.14
C VAL A 118 3.23 3.73 14.80
N MET A 119 4.02 3.84 13.74
CA MET A 119 3.50 4.09 12.39
C MET A 119 2.66 2.91 11.90
N VAL A 120 3.16 1.67 12.05
CA VAL A 120 2.45 0.45 11.64
C VAL A 120 1.09 0.33 12.33
N GLY A 121 1.03 0.58 13.64
CA GLY A 121 -0.21 0.52 14.42
C GLY A 121 -1.19 1.64 14.08
N ALA A 122 -0.70 2.84 13.75
CA ALA A 122 -1.53 3.99 13.40
C ALA A 122 -2.09 3.93 11.97
N TYR A 123 -1.39 3.28 11.03
CA TYR A 123 -1.75 3.27 9.61
C TYR A 123 -3.21 2.84 9.30
N PRO A 124 -3.77 1.78 9.91
CA PRO A 124 -5.17 1.39 9.67
C PRO A 124 -6.18 2.51 9.96
N LEU A 125 -5.88 3.41 10.91
CA LEU A 125 -6.73 4.54 11.26
C LEU A 125 -6.65 5.67 10.23
N MET A 126 -5.49 5.81 9.55
CA MET A 126 -5.23 6.93 8.64
C MET A 126 -6.20 6.96 7.46
N LYS A 127 -6.63 5.79 6.96
CA LYS A 127 -7.65 5.67 5.91
C LYS A 127 -9.00 6.29 6.29
N ARG A 128 -9.27 6.46 7.59
CA ARG A 128 -10.53 7.02 8.12
C ARG A 128 -10.41 8.50 8.49
N VAL A 129 -9.20 8.98 8.78
CA VAL A 129 -8.99 10.34 9.31
C VAL A 129 -8.37 11.30 8.30
N THR A 130 -7.66 10.82 7.28
CA THR A 130 -6.98 11.65 6.28
C THR A 130 -7.33 11.28 4.84
N ASN A 131 -7.26 12.25 3.93
CA ASN A 131 -7.32 12.06 2.49
C ASN A 131 -5.97 11.60 1.88
N TRP A 132 -4.94 11.49 2.72
CA TRP A 132 -3.57 11.14 2.33
C TRP A 132 -3.07 9.83 2.96
N PRO A 133 -3.86 8.74 3.03
CA PRO A 133 -3.38 7.50 3.65
C PRO A 133 -2.18 6.89 2.91
N GLN A 134 -2.04 7.14 1.60
CA GLN A 134 -0.89 6.75 0.78
C GLN A 134 0.41 7.40 1.25
N ALA A 135 0.39 8.68 1.64
CA ALA A 135 1.57 9.35 2.16
C ALA A 135 2.01 8.74 3.50
N PHE A 136 1.05 8.45 4.37
CA PHE A 136 1.33 7.78 5.64
C PHE A 136 1.82 6.34 5.45
N LEU A 137 1.25 5.61 4.49
CA LEU A 137 1.76 4.30 4.09
C LEU A 137 3.22 4.40 3.62
N GLY A 138 3.52 5.39 2.78
CA GLY A 138 4.87 5.67 2.31
C GLY A 138 5.86 5.86 3.44
N LEU A 139 5.53 6.70 4.43
CA LEU A 139 6.35 6.86 5.63
C LEU A 139 6.51 5.52 6.38
N THR A 140 5.43 4.77 6.53
CA THR A 140 5.45 3.50 7.28
C THR A 140 6.35 2.44 6.63
N ILE A 141 6.20 2.18 5.34
CA ILE A 141 6.91 1.09 4.67
C ILE A 141 8.36 1.44 4.32
N ASN A 142 8.67 2.73 4.16
CA ASN A 142 10.03 3.17 3.87
C ASN A 142 10.87 3.40 5.13
N TRP A 143 10.35 3.12 6.33
CA TRP A 143 11.10 3.24 7.60
C TRP A 143 12.43 2.46 7.57
N GLY A 144 12.50 1.41 6.76
CA GLY A 144 13.71 0.66 6.46
C GLY A 144 14.89 1.52 5.97
N ALA A 145 14.63 2.65 5.30
CA ALA A 145 15.66 3.59 4.88
C ALA A 145 16.40 4.24 6.08
N LEU A 146 15.74 4.38 7.23
CA LEU A 146 16.39 4.87 8.45
C LEU A 146 17.17 3.74 9.14
N VAL A 147 16.54 2.57 9.23
CA VAL A 147 17.10 1.38 9.89
C VAL A 147 18.33 0.84 9.15
N GLY A 148 18.33 0.87 7.81
CA GLY A 148 19.43 0.35 6.99
C GLY A 148 20.75 1.07 7.23
N TRP A 149 20.72 2.40 7.33
CA TRP A 149 21.90 3.21 7.67
C TRP A 149 22.29 3.01 9.14
N ALA A 150 21.31 3.08 10.04
CA ALA A 150 21.52 2.93 11.46
C ALA A 150 22.23 1.60 11.80
N ALA A 151 21.83 0.49 11.17
CA ALA A 151 22.45 -0.81 11.40
C ALA A 151 23.95 -0.83 11.07
N ALA A 152 24.39 -0.08 10.05
CA ALA A 152 25.78 -0.03 9.63
C ALA A 152 26.61 1.00 10.40
N LYS A 153 26.02 2.13 10.80
CA LYS A 153 26.76 3.27 11.38
C LYS A 153 26.44 3.56 12.87
N GLY A 154 25.43 2.93 13.45
CA GLY A 154 24.98 3.15 14.83
C GLY A 154 24.40 4.55 15.10
N SER A 155 24.07 5.29 14.04
CA SER A 155 23.56 6.67 14.08
C SER A 155 22.78 6.97 12.80
N LEU A 156 22.25 8.18 12.62
CA LEU A 156 21.69 8.65 11.36
C LEU A 156 22.54 9.79 10.80
N GLU A 157 22.75 9.80 9.49
CA GLU A 157 23.29 10.93 8.74
C GLU A 157 22.16 11.62 7.97
N PRO A 158 21.55 12.70 8.50
CA PRO A 158 20.32 13.27 7.95
C PRO A 158 20.44 13.68 6.48
N THR A 159 21.63 14.08 6.04
CA THR A 159 21.89 14.48 4.65
C THR A 159 21.77 13.33 3.66
N VAL A 160 21.86 12.07 4.13
CA VAL A 160 21.68 10.87 3.32
C VAL A 160 20.31 10.24 3.56
N VAL A 161 19.97 10.00 4.83
CA VAL A 161 18.83 9.15 5.16
C VAL A 161 17.49 9.85 4.93
N LEU A 162 17.39 11.17 5.17
CA LEU A 162 16.11 11.87 5.01
C LEU A 162 15.74 12.01 3.53
N PRO A 163 16.64 12.41 2.61
CA PRO A 163 16.32 12.40 1.18
C PRO A 163 15.94 11.02 0.65
N LEU A 164 16.62 9.96 1.11
CA LEU A 164 16.28 8.57 0.71
C LEU A 164 14.90 8.16 1.23
N TYR A 165 14.62 8.42 2.51
CA TYR A 165 13.36 8.07 3.14
C TYR A 165 12.17 8.81 2.50
N LEU A 166 12.32 10.11 2.25
CA LEU A 166 11.31 10.92 1.57
C LEU A 166 11.17 10.53 0.09
N SER A 167 12.26 10.13 -0.56
CA SER A 167 12.22 9.60 -1.92
C SER A 167 11.34 8.36 -2.01
N GLY A 168 11.58 7.39 -1.13
CA GLY A 168 10.77 6.17 -1.05
C GLY A 168 9.30 6.47 -0.70
N ALA A 169 9.06 7.36 0.26
CA ALA A 169 7.70 7.75 0.63
C ALA A 169 6.95 8.45 -0.52
N ALA A 170 7.62 9.32 -1.27
CA ALA A 170 7.07 9.97 -2.44
C ALA A 170 6.76 8.96 -3.55
N TRP A 171 7.67 8.00 -3.79
CA TRP A 171 7.42 6.90 -4.73
C TRP A 171 6.23 6.04 -4.32
N THR A 172 6.04 5.78 -3.02
CA THR A 172 4.84 5.11 -2.51
C THR A 172 3.57 5.87 -2.82
N VAL A 173 3.57 7.20 -2.67
CA VAL A 173 2.42 8.00 -3.10
C VAL A 173 2.15 7.78 -4.59
N VAL A 174 3.19 7.71 -5.43
CA VAL A 174 3.01 7.49 -6.87
C VAL A 174 2.32 6.16 -7.15
N TYR A 175 2.94 5.02 -6.82
CA TYR A 175 2.42 3.72 -7.23
C TYR A 175 1.14 3.33 -6.46
N ASP A 176 1.01 3.70 -5.18
CA ASP A 176 -0.15 3.31 -4.37
C ASP A 176 -1.38 4.15 -4.71
N THR A 177 -1.19 5.40 -5.18
CA THR A 177 -2.29 6.18 -5.76
C THR A 177 -2.76 5.59 -7.08
N VAL A 178 -1.84 5.16 -7.95
CA VAL A 178 -2.20 4.47 -9.21
C VAL A 178 -3.00 3.20 -8.91
N TYR A 179 -2.60 2.43 -7.89
CA TYR A 179 -3.36 1.26 -7.45
C TYR A 179 -4.73 1.64 -6.90
N ALA A 180 -4.82 2.67 -6.07
CA ALA A 180 -6.07 3.15 -5.48
C ALA A 180 -7.09 3.67 -6.52
N HIS A 181 -6.67 4.07 -7.72
CA HIS A 181 -7.61 4.38 -8.81
C HIS A 181 -8.45 3.18 -9.25
N GLN A 182 -7.95 1.95 -9.07
CA GLN A 182 -8.68 0.71 -9.37
C GLN A 182 -9.79 0.44 -8.35
N ASP A 183 -9.57 0.87 -7.09
CA ASP A 183 -10.48 0.64 -5.96
C ASP A 183 -11.45 1.82 -5.72
N LYS A 184 -11.43 2.86 -6.56
CA LYS A 184 -12.22 4.09 -6.37
C LYS A 184 -13.71 3.86 -6.09
N LYS A 185 -14.35 2.97 -6.84
CA LYS A 185 -15.80 2.70 -6.69
C LYS A 185 -16.10 2.07 -5.32
N ASP A 186 -15.24 1.15 -4.90
CA ASP A 186 -15.38 0.44 -3.63
C ASP A 186 -15.05 1.36 -2.44
N ASP A 187 -14.02 2.21 -2.57
CA ASP A 187 -13.65 3.19 -1.54
C ASP A 187 -14.78 4.19 -1.26
N VAL A 188 -15.43 4.70 -2.32
CA VAL A 188 -16.58 5.61 -2.19
C VAL A 188 -17.74 4.90 -1.49
N ALA A 189 -18.05 3.67 -1.89
CA ALA A 189 -19.12 2.88 -1.27
C ALA A 189 -18.85 2.56 0.21
N ALA A 190 -17.57 2.34 0.56
CA ALA A 190 -17.14 2.06 1.93
C ALA A 190 -16.92 3.33 2.79
N GLY A 191 -17.02 4.54 2.20
CA GLY A 191 -16.73 5.80 2.89
C GLY A 191 -15.26 5.97 3.29
N VAL A 192 -14.35 5.29 2.58
CA VAL A 192 -12.90 5.33 2.81
C VAL A 192 -12.29 6.46 1.99
N ARG A 193 -11.32 7.18 2.57
CA ARG A 193 -10.62 8.27 1.90
C ARG A 193 -9.34 7.75 1.24
N SER A 194 -8.95 8.32 0.11
CA SER A 194 -7.71 7.99 -0.59
C SER A 194 -7.19 9.16 -1.42
N THR A 195 -5.90 9.19 -1.73
CA THR A 195 -5.32 10.20 -2.64
C THR A 195 -5.93 10.12 -4.03
N ALA A 196 -6.33 8.93 -4.50
CA ALA A 196 -7.01 8.77 -5.79
C ALA A 196 -8.36 9.53 -5.83
N LEU A 197 -9.11 9.51 -4.72
CA LEU A 197 -10.33 10.31 -4.58
C LEU A 197 -10.03 11.79 -4.38
N HIS A 198 -8.97 12.12 -3.64
CA HIS A 198 -8.60 13.49 -3.32
C HIS A 198 -8.02 14.26 -4.51
N PHE A 199 -7.13 13.62 -5.29
CA PHE A 199 -6.47 14.25 -6.44
C PHE A 199 -7.43 14.39 -7.62
N GLY A 200 -8.44 13.50 -7.74
CA GLY A 200 -9.46 13.62 -8.78
C GLY A 200 -8.85 13.67 -10.18
N GLU A 201 -9.17 14.74 -10.92
CA GLU A 201 -8.67 15.00 -12.28
C GLU A 201 -7.20 15.40 -12.31
N ASP A 202 -6.71 16.07 -11.25
CA ASP A 202 -5.33 16.57 -11.11
C ASP A 202 -4.32 15.46 -10.77
N THR A 203 -4.74 14.19 -10.83
CA THR A 203 -3.92 13.04 -10.44
C THR A 203 -2.56 13.09 -11.15
N LYS A 204 -2.52 13.39 -12.44
CA LYS A 204 -1.27 13.34 -13.21
C LYS A 204 -0.27 14.39 -12.73
N GLU A 205 -0.72 15.60 -12.41
CA GLU A 205 0.13 16.67 -11.87
C GLU A 205 0.73 16.26 -10.52
N TYR A 206 -0.11 15.74 -9.59
CA TYR A 206 0.37 15.27 -8.29
C TYR A 206 1.36 14.12 -8.44
N LEU A 207 1.05 13.11 -9.26
CA LEU A 207 1.96 11.99 -9.49
C LEU A 207 3.28 12.44 -10.12
N GLY A 208 3.24 13.40 -11.04
CA GLY A 208 4.44 14.01 -11.63
C GLY A 208 5.29 14.73 -10.58
N ALA A 209 4.66 15.52 -9.70
CA ALA A 209 5.35 16.21 -8.61
C ALA A 209 5.99 15.24 -7.60
N PHE A 210 5.26 14.21 -7.17
CA PHE A 210 5.81 13.19 -6.26
C PHE A 210 6.87 12.31 -6.94
N GLY A 211 6.75 12.04 -8.24
CA GLY A 211 7.80 11.39 -9.02
C GLY A 211 9.07 12.22 -9.09
N GLY A 212 8.94 13.52 -9.34
CA GLY A 212 10.06 14.46 -9.30
C GLY A 212 10.72 14.53 -7.91
N LEU A 213 9.91 14.55 -6.85
CA LEU A 213 10.40 14.50 -5.47
C LEU A 213 11.13 13.19 -5.17
N ALA A 214 10.62 12.05 -5.67
CA ALA A 214 11.27 10.75 -5.52
C ALA A 214 12.66 10.74 -6.16
N VAL A 215 12.77 11.22 -7.40
CA VAL A 215 14.06 11.33 -8.10
C VAL A 215 15.00 12.30 -7.38
N ALA A 216 14.52 13.48 -7.00
CA ALA A 216 15.32 14.49 -6.31
C ALA A 216 15.86 13.99 -4.97
N GLY A 217 15.04 13.28 -4.19
CA GLY A 217 15.46 12.68 -2.92
C GLY A 217 16.49 11.57 -3.11
N LEU A 218 16.37 10.76 -4.15
CA LEU A 218 17.34 9.70 -4.46
C LEU A 218 18.69 10.30 -4.85
N VAL A 219 18.70 11.32 -5.72
CA VAL A 219 19.92 12.06 -6.08
C VAL A 219 20.52 12.74 -4.86
N GLY A 220 19.69 13.39 -4.03
CA GLY A 220 20.13 14.04 -2.79
C GLY A 220 20.81 13.07 -1.82
N ALA A 221 20.25 11.86 -1.66
CA ALA A 221 20.85 10.81 -0.83
C ALA A 221 22.21 10.36 -1.38
N GLY A 222 22.33 10.16 -2.69
CA GLY A 222 23.59 9.80 -3.34
C GLY A 222 24.67 10.88 -3.18
N VAL A 223 24.31 12.15 -3.37
CA VAL A 223 25.22 13.29 -3.16
C VAL A 223 25.65 13.37 -1.70
N GLY A 224 24.71 13.23 -0.75
CA GLY A 224 25.01 13.21 0.69
C GLY A 224 25.96 12.08 1.08
N ALA A 225 25.84 10.92 0.43
CA ALA A 225 26.69 9.76 0.66
C ALA A 225 28.07 9.88 -0.02
N GLY A 226 28.34 10.99 -0.71
CA GLY A 226 29.61 11.22 -1.41
C GLY A 226 29.76 10.41 -2.70
N VAL A 227 28.67 9.88 -3.26
CA VAL A 227 28.67 9.22 -4.57
C VAL A 227 28.93 10.28 -5.65
N ARG A 228 30.21 10.51 -5.96
CA ARG A 228 30.68 11.43 -7.00
C ARG A 228 30.95 10.66 -8.29
N GLY A 229 29.89 10.17 -8.91
CA GLY A 229 29.90 9.58 -10.24
C GLY A 229 28.60 9.98 -10.95
N GLY A 230 28.74 10.67 -12.08
CA GLY A 230 27.60 11.19 -12.84
C GLY A 230 26.59 10.10 -13.21
N VAL A 231 25.37 10.56 -13.49
CA VAL A 231 24.24 10.04 -14.30
C VAL A 231 24.22 8.57 -14.80
N ASP A 232 25.33 7.85 -14.87
CA ASP A 232 25.44 6.46 -15.32
C ASP A 232 25.06 5.42 -14.24
N GLY A 233 24.93 5.83 -12.97
CA GLY A 233 24.54 4.95 -11.87
C GLY A 233 23.13 5.20 -11.29
N CYS A 234 22.42 6.22 -11.75
CA CYS A 234 21.17 6.67 -11.14
C CYS A 234 20.04 6.64 -12.17
N VAL A 235 19.03 5.79 -11.90
CA VAL A 235 17.64 5.85 -12.38
C VAL A 235 17.44 6.86 -13.52
N ASP A 236 17.38 6.36 -14.75
CA ASP A 236 17.02 7.17 -15.91
C ASP A 236 15.70 7.91 -15.63
N VAL A 237 15.81 9.22 -15.42
CA VAL A 237 14.66 10.11 -15.23
C VAL A 237 13.73 10.01 -16.44
N ALA A 238 14.25 9.67 -17.63
CA ALA A 238 13.44 9.41 -18.81
C ALA A 238 12.64 8.10 -18.72
N SER A 239 13.08 7.11 -17.94
CA SER A 239 12.33 5.87 -17.67
C SER A 239 11.17 6.11 -16.69
N VAL A 240 11.36 6.99 -15.70
CA VAL A 240 10.28 7.46 -14.82
C VAL A 240 9.32 8.38 -15.58
N ALA A 241 9.82 9.26 -16.46
CA ALA A 241 9.01 10.09 -17.36
C ALA A 241 8.17 9.24 -18.34
N ARG A 242 8.74 8.14 -18.88
CA ARG A 242 8.01 7.17 -19.70
C ARG A 242 6.87 6.49 -18.94
N LEU A 243 7.02 6.29 -17.63
CA LEU A 243 5.96 5.76 -16.77
C LEU A 243 4.74 6.70 -16.70
N PHE A 244 4.95 8.02 -16.81
CA PHE A 244 3.87 9.02 -16.88
C PHE A 244 3.24 9.16 -18.28
N SER A 245 3.92 8.64 -19.31
CA SER A 245 3.37 8.51 -20.67
C SER A 245 2.63 7.20 -20.91
N LEU A 246 2.75 6.23 -19.98
CA LEU A 246 1.97 5.00 -20.06
C LEU A 246 0.50 5.33 -19.79
N PRO A 247 -0.44 4.80 -20.60
CA PRO A 247 -1.85 4.89 -20.27
C PRO A 247 -2.04 4.31 -18.87
N VAL A 248 -2.56 5.11 -17.94
CA VAL A 248 -3.12 4.56 -16.70
C VAL A 248 -4.22 3.61 -17.15
N PRO A 249 -4.12 2.29 -16.89
CA PRO A 249 -5.13 1.37 -17.35
C PRO A 249 -6.44 1.79 -16.72
N SER A 250 -7.35 2.29 -17.55
CA SER A 250 -8.77 2.22 -17.24
C SER A 250 -9.07 0.75 -17.00
N PRO A 251 -9.89 0.40 -15.98
CA PRO A 251 -10.38 -0.97 -15.87
C PRO A 251 -10.92 -1.36 -17.25
N PRO A 252 -10.70 -2.61 -17.71
CA PRO A 252 -11.39 -3.06 -18.88
C PRO A 252 -12.86 -2.75 -18.66
N ASP A 253 -13.46 -1.96 -19.56
CA ASP A 253 -14.90 -2.00 -19.72
C ASP A 253 -15.23 -3.47 -19.72
N SER A 254 -16.06 -3.88 -18.78
CA SER A 254 -16.38 -5.27 -18.58
C SER A 254 -16.88 -5.84 -19.91
N GLU A 255 -15.99 -6.47 -20.68
CA GLU A 255 -16.30 -7.44 -21.73
C GLU A 255 -16.74 -8.77 -21.09
N PHE A 256 -17.56 -8.63 -20.05
CA PHE A 256 -18.50 -9.61 -19.54
C PHE A 256 -19.82 -8.86 -19.34
N GLY A 257 -20.52 -8.69 -20.46
CA GLY A 257 -21.97 -8.65 -20.56
C GLY A 257 -22.72 -7.60 -19.73
N SER A 258 -22.64 -6.33 -20.13
CA SER A 258 -23.74 -5.37 -19.91
C SER A 258 -24.84 -5.46 -20.99
N ARG A 259 -24.90 -6.59 -21.71
CA ARG A 259 -26.00 -7.02 -22.57
C ARG A 259 -26.23 -8.49 -22.26
N ASP A 260 -27.12 -8.73 -21.29
CA ASP A 260 -27.85 -9.99 -20.99
C ASP A 260 -28.26 -10.06 -19.51
N VAL A 261 -28.78 -8.93 -18.98
CA VAL A 261 -29.79 -8.94 -17.90
C VAL A 261 -30.84 -7.89 -18.23
N PHE A 262 -31.34 -7.92 -19.46
CA PHE A 262 -32.72 -7.55 -19.74
C PHE A 262 -33.50 -8.86 -19.71
N VAL A 263 -33.96 -9.24 -18.51
CA VAL A 263 -35.00 -10.25 -18.40
C VAL A 263 -36.30 -9.59 -18.86
N GLU A 264 -36.82 -10.11 -19.96
CA GLU A 264 -38.19 -10.04 -20.42
C GLU A 264 -39.19 -9.61 -19.34
N ALA A 265 -39.78 -8.44 -19.54
CA ALA A 265 -41.14 -8.16 -19.13
C ALA A 265 -41.81 -7.27 -20.19
N GLU A 266 -41.73 -7.68 -21.46
CA GLU A 266 -42.69 -7.24 -22.48
C GLU A 266 -43.83 -8.27 -22.54
N GLY A 267 -44.82 -8.07 -21.69
CA GLY A 267 -46.20 -8.43 -21.99
C GLY A 267 -46.94 -7.17 -22.40
N SER A 268 -47.08 -6.94 -23.71
CA SER A 268 -48.12 -6.04 -24.24
C SER A 268 -49.50 -6.71 -24.02
N PRO A 269 -50.65 -6.01 -23.94
CA PRO A 269 -51.05 -5.00 -24.93
C PRO A 269 -51.79 -3.77 -24.36
N THR A 270 -52.16 -2.86 -25.28
CA THR A 270 -52.99 -1.65 -25.14
C THR A 270 -52.19 -0.43 -24.65
N GLY A 271 -51.94 0.63 -25.41
CA GLY A 271 -52.76 1.28 -26.44
C GLY A 271 -53.13 2.67 -25.90
N ILE A 272 -52.64 3.72 -26.56
CA ILE A 272 -53.17 5.12 -26.64
C ILE A 272 -52.01 6.15 -26.66
N ASP A 273 -51.84 6.71 -27.88
CA ASP A 273 -51.49 8.06 -28.35
C ASP A 273 -50.52 9.00 -27.59
N PRO A 274 -49.58 9.69 -28.30
CA PRO A 274 -48.72 10.70 -27.73
C PRO A 274 -49.29 12.11 -27.99
N ASP A 275 -49.94 12.70 -27.00
CA ASP A 275 -50.12 14.15 -26.89
C ASP A 275 -50.44 14.48 -25.43
N ASP A 276 -49.48 15.08 -24.71
CA ASP A 276 -49.80 16.08 -23.68
C ASP A 276 -48.54 16.82 -23.20
N HIS A 277 -48.49 18.10 -23.54
CA HIS A 277 -47.66 19.12 -22.93
C HIS A 277 -48.18 19.48 -21.51
N VAL A 278 -47.34 20.22 -20.76
CA VAL A 278 -47.70 21.20 -19.70
C VAL A 278 -47.60 20.75 -18.21
N THR A 279 -46.50 21.18 -17.58
CA THR A 279 -46.31 21.68 -16.19
C THR A 279 -46.60 20.79 -14.97
N GLY A 280 -45.72 20.90 -13.95
CA GLY A 280 -46.13 20.63 -12.56
C GLY A 280 -45.00 20.30 -11.59
N HIS A 281 -44.73 21.22 -10.67
CA HIS A 281 -43.91 21.12 -9.46
C HIS A 281 -43.81 19.72 -8.79
N ARG A 282 -42.62 19.37 -8.30
CA ARG A 282 -42.45 18.43 -7.17
C ARG A 282 -41.38 18.87 -6.16
N ARG A 283 -41.84 19.16 -4.94
CA ARG A 283 -41.09 19.02 -3.69
C ARG A 283 -40.98 17.52 -3.34
N HIS A 284 -39.82 17.05 -2.91
CA HIS A 284 -39.65 15.82 -2.11
C HIS A 284 -38.49 16.09 -1.13
N ARG A 285 -38.72 16.27 0.18
CA ARG A 285 -38.91 15.26 1.24
C ARG A 285 -37.86 14.15 1.23
N GLY A 286 -37.13 14.07 2.36
CA GLY A 286 -35.96 13.24 2.58
C GLY A 286 -36.23 11.74 2.57
N ALA A 287 -35.18 10.99 2.25
CA ALA A 287 -35.16 9.53 2.23
C ALA A 287 -34.34 9.01 3.41
N SER A 288 -35.04 8.34 4.32
CA SER A 288 -34.50 7.44 5.34
C SER A 288 -34.29 6.07 4.69
N TRP A 289 -33.10 5.49 4.78
CA TRP A 289 -32.83 4.16 4.24
C TRP A 289 -32.86 3.09 5.34
N LYS A 290 -33.85 2.19 5.24
CA LYS A 290 -33.96 0.95 6.04
C LYS A 290 -33.14 -0.15 5.35
N TYR A 291 -32.27 -0.81 6.11
CA TYR A 291 -31.57 -2.03 5.70
C TYR A 291 -32.56 -3.16 5.41
N ALA A 292 -32.52 -3.73 4.21
CA ALA A 292 -33.26 -4.93 3.86
C ALA A 292 -32.55 -6.18 4.42
N ARG A 293 -33.30 -6.92 5.23
CA ARG A 293 -32.97 -8.27 5.73
C ARG A 293 -33.36 -9.26 4.63
N VAL A 294 -32.44 -10.11 4.18
CA VAL A 294 -32.77 -11.26 3.30
C VAL A 294 -32.72 -12.53 4.15
N ARG A 295 -33.75 -13.37 3.94
CA ARG A 295 -34.09 -14.58 4.70
C ARG A 295 -33.00 -15.64 4.69
#